data_AF-A0A641AQQ7-F1
#
_entry.id   AF-A0A641AQQ7-F1
#
_cell.length_a   1.000
_cell.length_b   1.000
_cell.length_c   1.000
_cell.angle_alpha   90.00
_cell.angle_beta   90.00
_cell.angle_gamma   90.00
#
_symmetry.space_group_name_H-M   'P 1'
#
loop_
_entity.id
_entity.type
_entity.pdbx_description
1 polymer ?
#
loop_
_entity_poly.entity_id
_entity_poly.type
_entity_poly.pdbx_seq_one_letter_code
_entity_poly.pdbx_strand_id
1 'polypeptide(L)'
;MRRSVLSRSIVGAVSLAVASVALTAAPSSAATPAPVTRDMVLSVANDLLAPGDFYAPGVYETLENIAATTCGVAEPSIIDDVVAEPLNGAGAVGLVVRAFIVDADDVNRECSFGALTTTVASDFVLSGQYSFSHEVLATGSAGPSVPVAATPGQLSGNLVITAPVSYTDRIITGATMTASGRSSRTTDTTTFTRIETPKSAKQLRAAKATYKKRLAAVKKTYANSIKKARTKKGAKKKAALDLARRKHTRNLRVAKDRYRHATATFKLRRSGGIVGTFNDFNVTATSRD
;
A
#
# COMPACT_ATOMS: atom_id res chain seq x y z
N MET A 1 58.59 -29.59 21.14
CA MET A 1 57.79 -29.68 19.90
C MET A 1 56.37 -29.20 20.19
N ARG A 2 56.03 -27.97 19.76
CA ARG A 2 54.70 -27.37 19.89
C ARG A 2 54.07 -27.31 18.50
N ARG A 3 52.80 -27.70 18.36
CA ARG A 3 51.97 -27.36 17.21
C ARG A 3 50.59 -26.94 17.70
N SER A 4 50.33 -25.63 17.67
CA SER A 4 49.00 -25.05 17.73
C SER A 4 48.60 -24.69 16.30
N VAL A 5 47.47 -25.20 15.84
CA VAL A 5 46.84 -24.76 14.58
C VAL A 5 45.59 -23.95 14.97
N LEU A 6 45.76 -22.63 14.98
CA LEU A 6 44.67 -21.66 15.02
C LEU A 6 44.43 -21.24 13.57
N SER A 7 43.42 -21.83 12.92
CA SER A 7 42.90 -21.35 11.65
C SER A 7 41.87 -20.26 11.96
N ARG A 8 42.26 -19.00 11.79
CA ARG A 8 41.34 -17.85 11.84
C ARG A 8 40.97 -17.49 10.41
N SER A 9 39.74 -17.78 10.02
CA SER A 9 39.14 -17.30 8.79
C SER A 9 38.89 -15.80 8.88
N ILE A 10 39.43 -15.06 7.90
CA ILE A 10 39.09 -13.69 7.55
C ILE A 10 38.15 -13.78 6.35
N VAL A 11 36.91 -13.30 6.47
CA VAL A 11 36.08 -12.72 5.39
C VAL A 11 35.08 -11.83 6.14
N GLY A 12 35.20 -10.51 6.19
CA GLY A 12 35.05 -9.58 5.06
C GLY A 12 33.84 -8.69 5.39
N ALA A 13 34.01 -7.75 6.32
CA ALA A 13 32.99 -6.74 6.61
C ALA A 13 33.07 -5.66 5.51
N VAL A 14 32.21 -5.77 4.50
CA VAL A 14 31.99 -4.70 3.53
C VAL A 14 31.10 -3.65 4.19
N SER A 15 31.73 -2.74 4.92
CA SER A 15 31.12 -1.48 5.34
C SER A 15 31.30 -0.45 4.23
N LEU A 16 30.31 -0.37 3.33
CA LEU A 16 30.07 0.77 2.45
C LEU A 16 28.56 0.88 2.23
N ALA A 17 27.90 1.65 3.09
CA ALA A 17 26.66 2.33 2.74
C ALA A 17 26.88 3.78 3.12
N VAL A 18 27.45 4.52 2.16
CA VAL A 18 27.51 5.98 2.18
C VAL A 18 26.07 6.45 2.29
N ALA A 19 25.72 6.95 3.46
CA ALA A 19 24.48 7.68 3.71
C ALA A 19 24.56 9.03 2.98
N SER A 20 24.47 8.99 1.66
CA SER A 20 24.12 10.16 0.87
C SER A 20 22.63 10.36 1.09
N VAL A 21 22.28 11.19 2.06
CA VAL A 21 20.97 11.85 2.11
C VAL A 21 20.98 12.83 0.95
N ALA A 22 20.85 12.31 -0.27
CA ALA A 22 20.30 13.09 -1.35
C ALA A 22 18.90 13.44 -0.88
N LEU A 23 18.71 14.70 -0.52
CA LEU A 23 17.42 15.36 -0.54
C LEU A 23 16.98 15.37 -2.02
N THR A 24 16.72 14.19 -2.60
CA THR A 24 15.89 14.07 -3.77
C THR A 24 14.59 14.67 -3.31
N ALA A 25 14.27 15.87 -3.81
CA ALA A 25 12.92 16.36 -3.84
C ALA A 25 12.06 15.13 -4.13
N ALA A 26 11.25 14.70 -3.16
CA ALA A 26 10.22 13.73 -3.46
C ALA A 26 9.53 14.29 -4.70
N PRO A 27 9.45 13.53 -5.81
CA PRO A 27 8.63 13.97 -6.93
C PRO A 27 7.32 14.36 -6.27
N SER A 28 6.89 15.61 -6.48
CA SER A 28 5.55 15.98 -6.10
C SER A 28 4.68 14.87 -6.66
N SER A 29 4.13 14.02 -5.80
CA SER A 29 3.10 13.09 -6.19
C SER A 29 2.09 13.99 -6.86
N ALA A 30 2.02 13.95 -8.19
CA ALA A 30 1.01 14.68 -8.92
C ALA A 30 -0.28 14.24 -8.26
N ALA A 31 -0.90 15.16 -7.51
CA ALA A 31 -2.06 14.85 -6.72
C ALA A 31 -3.04 14.25 -7.72
N THR A 32 -3.32 12.96 -7.59
CA THR A 32 -4.32 12.30 -8.40
C THR A 32 -5.58 13.17 -8.25
N PRO A 33 -6.13 13.76 -9.33
CA PRO A 33 -7.35 14.53 -9.21
C PRO A 33 -8.37 13.62 -8.52
N ALA A 34 -8.92 14.12 -7.41
CA ALA A 34 -9.48 13.32 -6.32
C ALA A 34 -10.66 12.36 -6.63
N PRO A 35 -11.22 12.26 -7.85
CA PRO A 35 -12.15 11.17 -8.20
C PRO A 35 -11.56 9.87 -8.77
N VAL A 36 -10.40 9.84 -9.44
CA VAL A 36 -9.99 8.63 -10.18
C VAL A 36 -9.37 7.58 -9.26
N THR A 37 -9.98 6.39 -9.21
CA THR A 37 -9.52 5.28 -8.38
C THR A 37 -8.85 4.17 -9.20
N ARG A 38 -8.02 3.37 -8.52
CA ARG A 38 -7.40 2.16 -9.10
C ARG A 38 -8.45 1.23 -9.68
N ASP A 39 -9.54 1.02 -8.97
CA ASP A 39 -10.55 0.03 -9.36
C ASP A 39 -11.33 0.48 -10.60
N MET A 40 -11.53 1.79 -10.80
CA MET A 40 -12.11 2.33 -12.04
C MET A 40 -11.21 2.04 -13.25
N VAL A 41 -9.91 2.37 -13.15
CA VAL A 41 -8.93 2.12 -14.22
C VAL A 41 -8.79 0.62 -14.50
N LEU A 42 -8.74 -0.19 -13.45
CA LEU A 42 -8.63 -1.64 -13.55
C LEU A 42 -9.87 -2.26 -14.20
N SER A 43 -11.08 -1.78 -13.87
CA SER A 43 -12.32 -2.26 -14.49
C SER A 43 -12.30 -1.98 -15.98
N VAL A 44 -12.13 -0.71 -16.37
CA VAL A 44 -12.15 -0.30 -17.78
C VAL A 44 -11.06 -1.03 -18.57
N ALA A 45 -9.84 -1.14 -18.04
CA ALA A 45 -8.76 -1.82 -18.74
C ALA A 45 -9.00 -3.33 -18.88
N ASN A 46 -9.60 -3.99 -17.88
CA ASN A 46 -9.94 -5.41 -17.99
C ASN A 46 -11.08 -5.66 -18.97
N ASP A 47 -12.07 -4.76 -19.01
CA ASP A 47 -13.19 -4.85 -19.95
C ASP A 47 -12.70 -4.62 -21.40
N LEU A 48 -11.77 -3.67 -21.60
CA LEU A 48 -11.07 -3.47 -22.88
C LEU A 48 -10.25 -4.67 -23.34
N LEU A 49 -9.73 -5.47 -22.41
CA LEU A 49 -8.96 -6.68 -22.72
C LEU A 49 -9.87 -7.91 -22.94
N ALA A 50 -11.12 -7.85 -22.51
CA ALA A 50 -12.07 -8.94 -22.67
C ALA A 50 -12.65 -8.94 -24.11
N PRO A 51 -12.90 -10.12 -24.71
CA PRO A 51 -13.63 -10.19 -25.96
C PRO A 51 -15.09 -9.77 -25.75
N GLY A 52 -15.49 -8.59 -26.24
CA GLY A 52 -16.85 -8.07 -26.10
C GLY A 52 -17.05 -6.67 -26.69
N ASP A 53 -18.28 -6.16 -26.58
CA ASP A 53 -18.64 -4.80 -27.00
C ASP A 53 -18.11 -3.79 -25.98
N PHE A 54 -17.08 -3.04 -26.36
CA PHE A 54 -16.48 -1.96 -25.57
C PHE A 54 -17.50 -0.89 -25.14
N TYR A 55 -18.55 -0.68 -25.93
CA TYR A 55 -19.61 0.31 -25.69
C TYR A 55 -20.71 -0.18 -24.73
N ALA A 56 -20.41 -1.15 -23.88
CA ALA A 56 -21.32 -1.49 -22.78
C ALA A 56 -21.52 -0.24 -21.89
N PRO A 57 -22.76 0.19 -21.59
CA PRO A 57 -23.04 1.49 -20.97
C PRO A 57 -22.26 1.77 -19.68
N GLY A 58 -22.01 0.76 -18.84
CA GLY A 58 -21.28 0.94 -17.58
C GLY A 58 -19.77 1.13 -17.73
N VAL A 59 -19.15 0.57 -18.77
CA VAL A 59 -17.71 0.75 -19.04
C VAL A 59 -17.47 2.15 -19.60
N TYR A 60 -18.34 2.57 -20.52
CA TYR A 60 -18.28 3.89 -21.13
C TYR A 60 -18.49 5.01 -20.11
N GLU A 61 -19.52 4.92 -19.25
CA GLU A 61 -19.75 5.89 -18.17
C GLU A 61 -18.55 5.98 -17.21
N THR A 62 -17.90 4.86 -16.89
CA THR A 62 -16.71 4.85 -16.05
C THR A 62 -15.53 5.54 -16.75
N LEU A 63 -15.34 5.25 -18.04
CA LEU A 63 -14.29 5.87 -18.85
C LEU A 63 -14.49 7.38 -19.02
N GLU A 64 -15.72 7.83 -19.31
CA GLU A 64 -16.09 9.24 -19.37
C GLU A 64 -15.81 9.94 -18.04
N ASN A 65 -16.16 9.32 -16.91
CA ASN A 65 -15.86 9.89 -15.58
C ASN A 65 -14.35 10.04 -15.32
N ILE A 66 -13.54 9.07 -15.74
CA ILE A 66 -12.07 9.16 -15.66
C ILE A 66 -11.58 10.32 -16.54
N ALA A 67 -12.08 10.41 -17.78
CA ALA A 67 -11.70 11.44 -18.73
C ALA A 67 -12.12 12.85 -18.26
N ALA A 68 -13.37 13.02 -17.82
CA ALA A 68 -13.90 14.29 -17.34
C ALA A 68 -13.08 14.82 -16.16
N THR A 69 -12.80 13.94 -15.21
CA THR A 69 -11.98 14.26 -14.04
C THR A 69 -10.56 14.65 -14.42
N THR A 70 -9.92 13.88 -15.31
CA THR A 70 -8.50 14.06 -15.64
C THR A 70 -8.29 15.26 -16.56
N CYS A 71 -9.20 15.48 -17.51
CA CYS A 71 -9.16 16.57 -18.48
C CYS A 71 -9.79 17.88 -17.97
N GLY A 72 -10.30 17.89 -16.74
CA GLY A 72 -10.93 19.06 -16.12
C GLY A 72 -12.19 19.50 -16.86
N VAL A 73 -13.02 18.54 -17.29
CA VAL A 73 -14.32 18.82 -17.90
C VAL A 73 -15.31 19.10 -16.77
N ALA A 74 -15.96 20.26 -16.85
CA ALA A 74 -17.00 20.67 -15.93
C ALA A 74 -18.11 21.35 -16.73
N GLU A 75 -19.33 21.35 -16.21
CA GLU A 75 -20.44 22.05 -16.86
C GLU A 75 -20.08 23.52 -17.15
N PRO A 76 -20.39 24.02 -18.36
CA PRO A 76 -21.26 23.42 -19.38
C PRO A 76 -20.55 22.56 -20.44
N SER A 77 -19.25 22.27 -20.30
CA SER A 77 -18.51 21.44 -21.24
C SER A 77 -18.95 19.97 -21.18
N ILE A 78 -19.00 19.29 -22.32
CA ILE A 78 -19.35 17.87 -22.43
C ILE A 78 -18.25 17.08 -23.14
N ILE A 79 -18.15 15.79 -22.84
CA ILE A 79 -17.36 14.85 -23.63
C ILE A 79 -18.25 14.38 -24.78
N ASP A 80 -17.82 14.63 -26.01
CA ASP A 80 -18.53 14.20 -27.23
C ASP A 80 -18.14 12.77 -27.61
N ASP A 81 -16.85 12.44 -27.45
CA ASP A 81 -16.34 11.08 -27.66
C ASP A 81 -15.13 10.78 -26.77
N VAL A 82 -14.94 9.51 -26.43
CA VAL A 82 -13.80 9.03 -25.66
C VAL A 82 -13.32 7.67 -26.18
N VAL A 83 -12.05 7.64 -26.56
CA VAL A 83 -11.35 6.45 -27.07
C VAL A 83 -10.30 6.04 -26.06
N ALA A 84 -10.24 4.74 -25.76
CA ALA A 84 -9.24 4.20 -24.85
C ALA A 84 -8.63 2.91 -25.39
N GLU A 85 -7.30 2.81 -25.29
CA GLU A 85 -6.56 1.58 -25.62
C GLU A 85 -5.99 0.95 -24.35
N PRO A 86 -6.17 -0.36 -24.13
CA PRO A 86 -5.66 -1.01 -22.94
C PRO A 86 -4.13 -1.16 -23.02
N LEU A 87 -3.51 -1.07 -21.85
CA LEU A 87 -2.11 -1.34 -21.66
C LEU A 87 -1.98 -2.53 -20.69
N ASN A 88 -1.36 -3.61 -21.12
CA ASN A 88 -1.34 -4.88 -20.37
C ASN A 88 0.09 -5.39 -20.17
N GLY A 89 0.45 -5.70 -18.92
CA GLY A 89 1.73 -6.31 -18.57
C GLY A 89 1.71 -7.11 -17.29
N ALA A 90 2.82 -7.80 -17.03
CA ALA A 90 3.00 -8.63 -15.85
C ALA A 90 3.03 -7.77 -14.57
N GLY A 91 1.89 -7.63 -13.90
CA GLY A 91 1.78 -6.88 -12.65
C GLY A 91 1.32 -5.42 -12.79
N ALA A 92 1.13 -4.94 -14.01
CA ALA A 92 0.65 -3.59 -14.32
C ALA A 92 -0.35 -3.61 -15.48
N VAL A 93 -1.43 -2.86 -15.35
CA VAL A 93 -2.49 -2.71 -16.35
C VAL A 93 -2.94 -1.27 -16.37
N GLY A 94 -3.37 -0.78 -17.52
CA GLY A 94 -3.67 0.62 -17.71
C GLY A 94 -4.42 0.88 -18.98
N LEU A 95 -4.47 2.16 -19.34
CA LEU A 95 -5.20 2.65 -20.49
C LEU A 95 -4.55 3.94 -20.99
N VAL A 96 -4.57 4.13 -22.31
CA VAL A 96 -4.26 5.40 -22.97
C VAL A 96 -5.56 5.95 -23.50
N VAL A 97 -5.93 7.15 -23.05
CA VAL A 97 -7.23 7.76 -23.33
C VAL A 97 -7.03 9.00 -24.19
N ARG A 98 -7.96 9.18 -25.12
CA ARG A 98 -8.22 10.44 -25.82
C ARG A 98 -9.69 10.79 -25.64
N ALA A 99 -9.98 12.05 -25.34
CA ALA A 99 -11.32 12.56 -25.17
C ALA A 99 -11.51 13.80 -26.05
N PHE A 100 -12.60 13.82 -26.79
CA PHE A 100 -13.09 14.97 -27.54
C PHE A 100 -14.08 15.72 -26.65
N ILE A 101 -13.80 17.00 -26.40
CA ILE A 101 -14.54 17.84 -25.46
C ILE A 101 -15.12 19.01 -26.25
N VAL A 102 -16.41 19.26 -26.08
CA VAL A 102 -17.10 20.44 -26.59
C VAL A 102 -17.30 21.39 -25.42
N ASP A 103 -16.61 22.53 -25.44
CA ASP A 103 -16.74 23.56 -24.41
C ASP A 103 -17.98 24.45 -24.65
N ALA A 104 -18.35 25.27 -23.66
CA ALA A 104 -19.53 26.15 -23.64
C ALA A 104 -19.75 26.99 -24.92
N ASP A 105 -18.63 27.40 -25.52
CA ASP A 105 -18.56 28.34 -26.64
C ASP A 105 -18.45 27.63 -28.00
N ASP A 106 -18.86 26.36 -28.09
CA ASP A 106 -18.68 25.46 -29.25
C ASP A 106 -17.20 25.30 -29.67
N VAL A 107 -16.28 25.51 -28.71
CA VAL A 107 -14.85 25.31 -28.92
C VAL A 107 -14.54 23.84 -28.69
N ASN A 108 -14.08 23.17 -29.75
CA ASN A 108 -13.61 21.80 -29.66
C ASN A 108 -12.21 21.75 -29.04
N ARG A 109 -12.07 20.91 -28.03
CA ARG A 109 -10.83 20.65 -27.33
C ARG A 109 -10.59 19.16 -27.28
N GLU A 110 -9.39 18.74 -27.62
CA GLU A 110 -8.97 17.36 -27.39
C GLU A 110 -8.10 17.27 -26.14
N CYS A 111 -8.22 16.15 -25.44
CA CYS A 111 -7.44 15.84 -24.26
C CYS A 111 -6.94 14.40 -24.34
N SER A 112 -5.68 14.16 -23.99
CA SER A 112 -5.13 12.80 -23.89
C SER A 112 -4.33 12.61 -22.61
N PHE A 113 -4.37 11.39 -22.07
CA PHE A 113 -3.60 10.99 -20.89
C PHE A 113 -3.41 9.47 -20.87
N GLY A 114 -2.45 9.01 -20.08
CA GLY A 114 -2.27 7.61 -19.72
C GLY A 114 -2.61 7.36 -18.26
N ALA A 115 -3.15 6.19 -17.94
CA ALA A 115 -3.34 5.71 -16.59
C ALA A 115 -2.75 4.31 -16.43
N LEU A 116 -2.09 4.04 -15.31
CA LEU A 116 -1.47 2.76 -15.00
C LEU A 116 -1.73 2.36 -13.54
N THR A 117 -2.12 1.11 -13.32
CA THR A 117 -2.37 0.53 -12.00
C THR A 117 -1.85 -0.90 -11.87
N THR A 118 -1.84 -1.45 -10.66
CA THR A 118 -1.39 -2.83 -10.38
C THR A 118 -2.50 -3.85 -10.70
N THR A 119 -2.15 -4.96 -11.36
CA THR A 119 -3.13 -6.01 -11.71
C THR A 119 -3.52 -6.92 -10.54
N VAL A 120 -2.70 -7.01 -9.49
CA VAL A 120 -2.80 -8.09 -8.50
C VAL A 120 -3.68 -7.73 -7.31
N ALA A 121 -3.26 -6.77 -6.50
CA ALA A 121 -3.94 -6.36 -5.27
C ALA A 121 -3.64 -4.89 -4.94
N SER A 122 -4.52 -4.26 -4.17
CA SER A 122 -4.47 -2.83 -3.84
C SER A 122 -3.27 -2.42 -2.98
N ASP A 123 -2.59 -3.39 -2.37
CA ASP A 123 -1.40 -3.23 -1.53
C ASP A 123 -0.08 -3.36 -2.29
N PHE A 124 -0.13 -3.66 -3.60
CA PHE A 124 1.03 -3.54 -4.48
C PHE A 124 1.24 -2.08 -4.89
N VAL A 125 2.53 -1.72 -5.01
CA VAL A 125 2.98 -0.38 -5.41
C VAL A 125 3.80 -0.50 -6.70
N LEU A 126 3.46 0.32 -7.68
CA LEU A 126 4.23 0.57 -8.90
C LEU A 126 5.44 1.44 -8.58
N SER A 127 6.57 1.06 -9.17
CA SER A 127 7.84 1.78 -9.15
C SER A 127 8.48 1.69 -10.53
N GLY A 128 9.14 2.74 -11.00
CA GLY A 128 9.74 2.76 -12.33
C GLY A 128 9.52 4.09 -13.05
N GLN A 129 9.46 4.04 -14.37
CA GLN A 129 9.33 5.22 -15.22
C GLN A 129 8.29 5.00 -16.32
N TYR A 130 7.67 6.08 -16.77
CA TYR A 130 6.85 6.10 -17.96
C TYR A 130 7.29 7.23 -18.89
N SER A 131 6.89 7.12 -20.15
CA SER A 131 7.02 8.15 -21.17
C SER A 131 5.70 8.23 -21.93
N PHE A 132 5.12 9.43 -22.00
CA PHE A 132 3.86 9.68 -22.69
C PHE A 132 4.08 10.64 -23.86
N SER A 133 3.77 10.21 -25.07
CA SER A 133 3.92 11.00 -26.30
C SER A 133 2.62 11.03 -27.08
N HIS A 134 2.46 12.05 -27.92
CA HIS A 134 1.28 12.20 -28.77
C HIS A 134 1.69 12.71 -30.15
N GLU A 135 0.84 12.43 -31.14
CA GLU A 135 0.93 12.91 -32.50
C GLU A 135 -0.23 13.86 -32.74
N VAL A 136 0.06 15.03 -33.29
CA VAL A 136 -0.94 16.08 -33.49
C VAL A 136 -0.99 16.56 -34.93
N LEU A 137 -2.19 16.91 -35.37
CA LEU A 137 -2.46 17.52 -36.67
C LEU A 137 -3.13 18.88 -36.44
N ALA A 138 -2.72 19.92 -37.17
CA ALA A 138 -3.38 21.23 -37.07
C ALA A 138 -4.82 21.14 -37.59
N THR A 139 -5.77 21.74 -36.88
CA THR A 139 -7.19 21.71 -37.29
C THR A 139 -7.36 22.31 -38.68
N GLY A 140 -8.08 21.60 -39.57
CA GLY A 140 -8.29 22.02 -40.97
C GLY A 140 -7.09 21.82 -41.90
N SER A 141 -6.01 21.18 -41.44
CA SER A 141 -4.86 20.81 -42.27
C SER A 141 -5.00 19.39 -42.82
N ALA A 142 -4.61 19.19 -44.08
CA ALA A 142 -4.44 17.86 -44.69
C ALA A 142 -2.98 17.34 -44.59
N GLY A 143 -2.15 17.99 -43.76
CA GLY A 143 -0.74 17.65 -43.60
C GLY A 143 -0.49 16.36 -42.79
N PRO A 144 0.77 15.90 -42.70
CA PRO A 144 1.12 14.78 -41.84
C PRO A 144 1.04 15.16 -40.36
N SER A 145 0.65 14.21 -39.51
CA SER A 145 0.74 14.37 -38.06
C SER A 145 2.18 14.60 -37.62
N VAL A 146 2.37 15.49 -36.66
CA VAL A 146 3.68 15.84 -36.09
C VAL A 146 3.81 15.21 -34.71
N PRO A 147 4.87 14.42 -34.45
CA PRO A 147 5.11 13.89 -33.12
C PRO A 147 5.50 15.01 -32.17
N VAL A 148 4.89 15.03 -30.99
CA VAL A 148 5.27 15.92 -29.89
C VAL A 148 6.24 15.19 -28.96
N ALA A 149 7.18 15.95 -28.40
CA ALA A 149 8.18 15.42 -27.48
C ALA A 149 7.51 14.65 -26.33
N ALA A 150 8.02 13.45 -26.07
CA ALA A 150 7.49 12.62 -25.01
C ALA A 150 7.74 13.26 -23.64
N THR A 151 6.73 13.18 -22.77
CA THR A 151 6.79 13.63 -21.38
C THR A 151 7.20 12.46 -20.50
N PRO A 152 8.44 12.43 -19.96
CA PRO A 152 8.85 11.40 -19.03
C PRO A 152 8.22 11.64 -17.65
N GLY A 153 8.00 10.56 -16.91
CA GLY A 153 7.57 10.64 -15.51
C GLY A 153 7.92 9.39 -14.72
N GLN A 154 7.61 9.42 -13.42
CA GLN A 154 7.90 8.32 -12.51
C GLN A 154 6.63 7.56 -12.15
N LEU A 155 6.77 6.25 -12.01
CA LEU A 155 5.74 5.41 -11.43
C LEU A 155 5.92 5.38 -9.92
N SER A 156 4.88 5.79 -9.18
CA SER A 156 4.88 5.75 -7.72
C SER A 156 3.46 5.59 -7.21
N GLY A 157 3.23 4.64 -6.31
CA GLY A 157 1.89 4.35 -5.76
C GLY A 157 1.19 3.19 -6.45
N ASN A 158 -0.10 3.00 -6.19
CA ASN A 158 -0.89 1.91 -6.76
C ASN A 158 -1.68 2.33 -8.01
N LEU A 159 -1.72 3.64 -8.31
CA LEU A 159 -2.30 4.24 -9.49
C LEU A 159 -1.44 5.43 -9.90
N VAL A 160 -1.14 5.55 -11.19
CA VAL A 160 -0.43 6.68 -11.77
C VAL A 160 -1.24 7.17 -12.96
N ILE A 161 -1.50 8.47 -13.01
CA ILE A 161 -2.14 9.13 -14.16
C ILE A 161 -1.14 10.17 -14.66
N THR A 162 -0.90 10.19 -15.97
CA THR A 162 -0.01 11.19 -16.57
C THR A 162 -0.68 12.56 -16.51
N ALA A 163 0.12 13.63 -16.59
CA ALA A 163 -0.45 14.95 -16.82
C ALA A 163 -1.27 14.93 -18.12
N PRO A 164 -2.51 15.45 -18.13
CA PRO A 164 -3.30 15.55 -19.34
C PRO A 164 -2.64 16.53 -20.31
N VAL A 165 -2.65 16.20 -21.58
CA VAL A 165 -2.27 17.11 -22.66
C VAL A 165 -3.53 17.50 -23.39
N SER A 166 -3.76 18.80 -23.55
CA SER A 166 -4.98 19.31 -24.18
C SER A 166 -4.68 20.38 -25.22
N TYR A 167 -5.39 20.33 -26.34
CA TYR A 167 -5.25 21.23 -27.48
C TYR A 167 -6.62 21.74 -27.93
N THR A 168 -6.69 23.01 -28.32
CA THR A 168 -7.90 23.64 -28.91
C THR A 168 -7.72 23.93 -30.40
N ASP A 169 -6.47 23.97 -30.88
CA ASP A 169 -6.07 24.30 -32.25
C ASP A 169 -5.54 23.10 -33.04
N ARG A 170 -5.53 21.92 -32.41
CA ARG A 170 -4.95 20.67 -32.95
C ARG A 170 -5.78 19.46 -32.57
N ILE A 171 -5.74 18.49 -33.46
CA ILE A 171 -6.32 17.15 -33.34
C ILE A 171 -5.23 16.19 -32.89
N ILE A 172 -5.50 15.35 -31.90
CA ILE A 172 -4.62 14.30 -31.39
C ILE A 172 -4.90 13.02 -32.18
N THR A 173 -4.13 12.81 -33.26
CA THR A 173 -4.28 11.63 -34.12
C THR A 173 -3.69 10.36 -33.51
N GLY A 174 -2.85 10.52 -32.49
CA GLY A 174 -2.26 9.38 -31.77
C GLY A 174 -1.75 9.74 -30.39
N ALA A 175 -1.87 8.80 -29.45
CA ALA A 175 -1.30 8.91 -28.11
C ALA A 175 -0.61 7.58 -27.75
N THR A 176 0.63 7.64 -27.28
CA THR A 176 1.42 6.47 -26.90
C THR A 176 1.91 6.62 -25.46
N MET A 177 1.67 5.60 -24.64
CA MET A 177 2.30 5.47 -23.33
C MET A 177 3.22 4.26 -23.34
N THR A 178 4.49 4.47 -22.94
CA THR A 178 5.42 3.40 -22.61
C THR A 178 5.72 3.46 -21.12
N ALA A 179 5.78 2.31 -20.45
CA ALA A 179 6.12 2.26 -19.03
C ALA A 179 6.98 1.03 -18.73
N SER A 180 7.98 1.21 -17.89
CA SER A 180 8.86 0.14 -17.44
C SER A 180 9.11 0.25 -15.95
N GLY A 181 9.07 -0.88 -15.27
CA GLY A 181 9.13 -0.85 -13.81
C GLY A 181 8.79 -2.16 -13.15
N ARG A 182 8.36 -2.03 -11.90
CA ARG A 182 8.07 -3.11 -10.99
C ARG A 182 6.84 -2.82 -10.17
N SER A 183 5.94 -3.79 -10.11
CA SER A 183 4.85 -3.87 -9.14
C SER A 183 5.34 -4.69 -7.93
N SER A 184 5.29 -4.13 -6.74
CA SER A 184 5.91 -4.73 -5.55
C SER A 184 5.04 -4.66 -4.31
N ARG A 185 5.15 -5.69 -3.46
CA ARG A 185 4.58 -5.70 -2.11
C ARG A 185 5.59 -6.25 -1.12
N THR A 186 5.70 -5.63 0.04
CA THR A 186 6.39 -6.18 1.20
C THR A 186 5.37 -6.74 2.19
N THR A 187 5.59 -7.96 2.65
CA THR A 187 4.76 -8.59 3.69
C THR A 187 5.60 -8.88 4.92
N ASP A 188 5.18 -8.34 6.05
CA ASP A 188 5.78 -8.66 7.34
C ASP A 188 5.32 -10.03 7.80
N THR A 189 6.27 -10.96 7.90
CA THR A 189 6.00 -12.29 8.43
C THR A 189 6.45 -12.38 9.88
N THR A 190 5.61 -12.93 10.75
CA THR A 190 5.98 -13.28 12.12
C THR A 190 5.75 -14.77 12.33
N THR A 191 6.81 -15.49 12.71
CA THR A 191 6.75 -16.90 13.07
C THR A 191 7.12 -17.09 14.53
N PHE A 192 6.44 -18.03 15.20
CA PHE A 192 6.74 -18.41 16.57
C PHE A 192 7.28 -19.83 16.61
N THR A 193 8.57 -19.97 16.92
CA THR A 193 9.17 -21.29 17.09
C THR A 193 9.20 -21.65 18.57
N ARG A 194 8.67 -22.82 18.90
CA ARG A 194 8.74 -23.37 20.25
C ARG A 194 10.15 -23.95 20.48
N ILE A 195 10.88 -23.36 21.42
CA ILE A 195 12.19 -23.85 21.85
C ILE A 195 12.02 -24.51 23.20
N GLU A 196 12.31 -25.80 23.28
CA GLU A 196 12.28 -26.51 24.55
C GLU A 196 13.38 -26.00 25.49
N THR A 197 12.97 -25.69 26.72
CA THR A 197 13.87 -25.25 27.79
C THR A 197 13.44 -25.97 29.07
N PRO A 198 13.88 -27.23 29.24
CA PRO A 198 13.47 -28.02 30.40
C PRO A 198 13.85 -27.31 31.70
N LYS A 199 12.92 -27.32 32.65
CA LYS A 199 13.12 -26.70 33.98
C LYS A 199 13.57 -27.77 34.96
N SER A 200 14.57 -27.46 35.77
CA SER A 200 14.97 -28.35 36.85
C SER A 200 13.92 -28.39 37.97
N ALA A 201 13.88 -29.48 38.73
CA ALA A 201 12.99 -29.60 39.89
C ALA A 201 13.18 -28.45 40.90
N LYS A 202 14.42 -27.97 41.07
CA LYS A 202 14.75 -26.80 41.92
C LYS A 202 14.05 -25.52 41.42
N GLN A 203 14.05 -25.27 40.11
CA GLN A 203 13.39 -24.11 39.50
C GLN A 203 11.86 -24.19 39.65
N LEU A 204 11.26 -25.37 39.43
CA LEU A 204 9.82 -25.56 39.61
C LEU A 204 9.38 -25.35 41.06
N ARG A 205 10.16 -25.86 42.04
CA ARG A 205 9.92 -25.63 43.47
C ARG A 205 10.01 -24.14 43.82
N ALA A 206 11.02 -23.43 43.33
CA ALA A 206 11.18 -21.99 43.55
C ALA A 206 10.02 -21.18 42.94
N ALA A 207 9.57 -21.53 41.72
CA ALA A 207 8.42 -20.90 41.08
C ALA A 207 7.12 -21.11 41.89
N LYS A 208 6.89 -22.33 42.40
CA LYS A 208 5.73 -22.64 43.26
C LYS A 208 5.76 -21.85 44.57
N ALA A 209 6.92 -21.76 45.22
CA ALA A 209 7.09 -20.96 46.44
C ALA A 209 6.80 -19.47 46.20
N THR A 210 7.30 -18.92 45.08
CA THR A 210 7.06 -17.53 44.67
C THR A 210 5.58 -17.29 44.39
N TYR A 211 4.91 -18.22 43.70
CA TYR A 211 3.47 -18.14 43.43
C TYR A 211 2.64 -18.15 44.72
N LYS A 212 2.94 -19.04 45.67
CA LYS A 212 2.28 -19.06 46.99
C LYS A 212 2.43 -17.73 47.72
N LYS A 213 3.65 -17.16 47.78
CA LYS A 213 3.89 -15.84 48.38
C LYS A 213 3.07 -14.73 47.70
N ARG A 214 2.99 -14.73 46.36
CA ARG A 214 2.18 -13.77 45.61
C ARG A 214 0.69 -13.92 45.87
N LEU A 215 0.15 -15.14 45.93
CA LEU A 215 -1.25 -15.36 46.27
C LEU A 215 -1.57 -14.85 47.68
N ALA A 216 -0.71 -15.11 48.66
CA ALA A 216 -0.88 -14.61 50.02
C ALA A 216 -0.90 -13.07 50.05
N ALA A 217 0.03 -12.41 49.34
CA ALA A 217 0.05 -10.96 49.20
C ALA A 217 -1.22 -10.40 48.54
N VAL A 218 -1.70 -11.03 47.46
CA VAL A 218 -2.94 -10.63 46.77
C VAL A 218 -4.15 -10.76 47.68
N LYS A 219 -4.25 -11.83 48.47
CA LYS A 219 -5.32 -12.03 49.47
C LYS A 219 -5.25 -10.95 50.57
N LYS A 220 -4.06 -10.68 51.12
CA LYS A 220 -3.85 -9.65 52.15
C LYS A 220 -4.23 -8.25 51.62
N THR A 221 -3.78 -7.88 50.42
CA THR A 221 -4.12 -6.60 49.80
C THR A 221 -5.61 -6.47 49.53
N TYR A 222 -6.28 -7.54 49.09
CA TYR A 222 -7.73 -7.55 48.90
C TYR A 222 -8.48 -7.36 50.23
N ALA A 223 -8.13 -8.12 51.28
CA ALA A 223 -8.73 -7.98 52.60
C ALA A 223 -8.59 -6.54 53.14
N ASN A 224 -7.40 -5.95 53.03
CA ASN A 224 -7.14 -4.56 53.40
C ASN A 224 -7.96 -3.57 52.57
N SER A 225 -8.10 -3.81 51.26
CA SER A 225 -8.89 -2.95 50.37
C SER A 225 -10.38 -3.02 50.68
N ILE A 226 -10.91 -4.20 51.01
CA ILE A 226 -12.30 -4.37 51.45
C ILE A 226 -12.53 -3.70 52.81
N LYS A 227 -11.60 -3.85 53.77
CA LYS A 227 -11.67 -3.16 55.07
C LYS A 227 -11.72 -1.63 54.89
N LYS A 228 -10.86 -1.07 54.03
CA LYS A 228 -10.87 0.36 53.68
C LYS A 228 -12.10 0.79 52.87
N ALA A 229 -12.68 -0.09 52.05
CA ALA A 229 -13.89 0.22 51.31
C ALA A 229 -15.12 0.27 52.23
N ARG A 230 -15.16 -0.60 53.27
CA ARG A 230 -16.26 -0.66 54.25
C ARG A 230 -16.42 0.59 55.10
N THR A 231 -15.37 1.39 55.28
CA THR A 231 -15.44 2.67 56.03
C THR A 231 -16.05 3.81 55.21
N LYS A 232 -16.26 3.63 53.91
CA LYS A 232 -16.94 4.61 53.05
C LYS A 232 -18.47 4.45 53.14
N LYS A 233 -19.22 5.53 52.83
CA LYS A 233 -20.70 5.55 52.82
C LYS A 233 -21.27 5.71 51.40
N GLY A 234 -22.51 5.26 51.19
CA GLY A 234 -23.28 5.44 49.95
C GLY A 234 -22.57 4.94 48.67
N ALA A 235 -22.69 5.70 47.59
CA ALA A 235 -22.10 5.37 46.29
C ALA A 235 -20.56 5.16 46.34
N LYS A 236 -19.85 5.89 47.20
CA LYS A 236 -18.39 5.78 47.36
C LYS A 236 -17.96 4.41 47.93
N LYS A 237 -18.82 3.75 48.73
CA LYS A 237 -18.61 2.37 49.23
C LYS A 237 -18.70 1.35 48.11
N LYS A 238 -19.77 1.42 47.31
CA LYS A 238 -20.01 0.52 46.17
C LYS A 238 -18.86 0.60 45.16
N ALA A 239 -18.48 1.80 44.74
CA ALA A 239 -17.36 2.01 43.82
C ALA A 239 -16.02 1.46 44.35
N ALA A 240 -15.73 1.65 45.65
CA ALA A 240 -14.50 1.15 46.26
C ALA A 240 -14.47 -0.39 46.38
N LEU A 241 -15.61 -1.03 46.67
CA LEU A 241 -15.74 -2.48 46.70
C LEU A 241 -15.55 -3.09 45.30
N ASP A 242 -16.16 -2.49 44.28
CA ASP A 242 -16.02 -2.95 42.89
C ASP A 242 -14.60 -2.79 42.37
N LEU A 243 -13.93 -1.69 42.69
CA LEU A 243 -12.52 -1.50 42.35
C LEU A 243 -11.63 -2.54 43.04
N ALA A 244 -11.88 -2.84 44.33
CA ALA A 244 -11.14 -3.86 45.06
C ALA A 244 -11.30 -5.25 44.43
N ARG A 245 -12.53 -5.61 44.02
CA ARG A 245 -12.83 -6.86 43.30
C ARG A 245 -12.09 -6.93 41.95
N ARG A 246 -12.17 -5.89 41.13
CA ARG A 246 -11.47 -5.83 39.83
C ARG A 246 -9.96 -5.97 39.99
N LYS A 247 -9.37 -5.23 40.93
CA LYS A 247 -7.93 -5.33 41.24
C LYS A 247 -7.54 -6.72 41.71
N HIS A 248 -8.36 -7.36 42.56
CA HIS A 248 -8.11 -8.73 43.01
C HIS A 248 -8.09 -9.73 41.84
N THR A 249 -9.10 -9.71 40.98
CA THR A 249 -9.18 -10.58 39.80
C THR A 249 -8.01 -10.37 38.85
N ARG A 250 -7.64 -9.11 38.56
CA ARG A 250 -6.47 -8.77 37.74
C ARG A 250 -5.18 -9.32 38.35
N ASN A 251 -4.97 -9.10 39.65
CA ASN A 251 -3.74 -9.53 40.32
C ASN A 251 -3.64 -11.06 40.43
N LEU A 252 -4.77 -11.76 40.60
CA LEU A 252 -4.81 -13.23 40.52
C LEU A 252 -4.42 -13.73 39.13
N ARG A 253 -4.94 -13.11 38.06
CA ARG A 253 -4.58 -13.44 36.67
C ARG A 253 -3.09 -13.26 36.43
N VAL A 254 -2.54 -12.10 36.77
CA VAL A 254 -1.10 -11.82 36.65
C VAL A 254 -0.25 -12.82 37.44
N ALA A 255 -0.68 -13.21 38.65
CA ALA A 255 0.04 -14.21 39.44
C ALA A 255 0.03 -15.59 38.76
N LYS A 256 -1.12 -16.01 38.21
CA LYS A 256 -1.26 -17.26 37.45
C LYS A 256 -0.41 -17.24 36.17
N ASP A 257 -0.46 -16.17 35.40
CA ASP A 257 0.27 -16.05 34.14
C ASP A 257 1.78 -16.07 34.39
N ARG A 258 2.25 -15.33 35.39
CA ARG A 258 3.68 -15.36 35.79
C ARG A 258 4.11 -16.74 36.28
N TYR A 259 3.23 -17.48 36.97
CA TYR A 259 3.54 -18.86 37.36
C TYR A 259 3.62 -19.77 36.13
N ARG A 260 2.63 -19.71 35.23
CA ARG A 260 2.62 -20.45 33.96
C ARG A 260 3.89 -20.20 33.15
N HIS A 261 4.31 -18.94 32.98
CA HIS A 261 5.57 -18.60 32.30
C HIS A 261 6.81 -19.12 33.05
N ALA A 262 6.83 -19.08 34.38
CA ALA A 262 7.96 -19.56 35.17
C ALA A 262 8.10 -21.09 35.12
N THR A 263 6.99 -21.82 34.98
CA THR A 263 6.97 -23.29 34.88
C THR A 263 6.93 -23.81 33.45
N ALA A 264 6.79 -22.94 32.45
CA ALA A 264 6.82 -23.34 31.06
C ALA A 264 8.14 -24.04 30.73
N THR A 265 8.04 -25.22 30.12
CA THR A 265 9.18 -26.01 29.64
C THR A 265 9.61 -25.62 28.24
N PHE A 266 9.07 -24.52 27.71
CA PHE A 266 9.40 -23.99 26.41
C PHE A 266 9.39 -22.47 26.43
N LYS A 267 10.16 -21.87 25.52
CA LYS A 267 10.10 -20.46 25.17
C LYS A 267 9.63 -20.34 23.73
N LEU A 268 8.75 -19.39 23.46
CA LEU A 268 8.45 -19.01 22.08
C LEU A 268 9.53 -18.02 21.65
N ARG A 269 10.29 -18.38 20.62
CA ARG A 269 11.16 -17.45 19.92
C ARG A 269 10.35 -16.83 18.79
N ARG A 270 10.20 -15.51 18.83
CA ARG A 270 9.67 -14.75 17.71
C ARG A 270 10.80 -14.56 16.70
N SER A 271 10.60 -15.02 15.48
CA SER A 271 11.38 -14.62 14.31
C SER A 271 10.47 -13.85 13.37
N GLY A 272 11.02 -12.85 12.70
CA GLY A 272 10.32 -12.12 11.67
C GLY A 272 11.24 -11.83 10.50
N GLY A 273 10.63 -11.57 9.36
CA GLY A 273 11.32 -11.18 8.13
C GLY A 273 10.36 -10.45 7.21
N ILE A 274 10.92 -9.61 6.35
CA ILE A 274 10.20 -8.93 5.29
C ILE A 274 10.32 -9.82 4.05
N VAL A 275 9.20 -10.30 3.53
CA VAL A 275 9.16 -11.02 2.26
C VAL A 275 8.67 -10.06 1.19
N GLY A 276 9.47 -9.88 0.14
CA GLY A 276 9.08 -9.09 -1.03
C GLY A 276 8.47 -9.98 -2.12
N THR A 277 7.37 -9.53 -2.70
CA THR A 277 6.81 -10.06 -3.95
C THR A 277 6.96 -9.01 -5.03
N PHE A 278 7.47 -9.38 -6.19
CA PHE A 278 7.83 -8.47 -7.27
C PHE A 278 7.36 -9.00 -8.62
N ASN A 279 6.80 -8.13 -9.46
CA ASN A 279 6.49 -8.39 -10.85
C ASN A 279 7.10 -7.26 -11.69
N ASP A 280 8.13 -7.58 -12.47
CA ASP A 280 8.77 -6.64 -13.38
C ASP A 280 7.96 -6.57 -14.69
N PHE A 281 7.83 -5.37 -15.25
CA PHE A 281 7.07 -5.14 -16.48
C PHE A 281 7.73 -4.13 -17.40
N ASN A 282 7.44 -4.29 -18.70
CA ASN A 282 7.66 -3.31 -19.75
C ASN A 282 6.44 -3.35 -20.66
N VAL A 283 5.76 -2.23 -20.81
CA VAL A 283 4.42 -2.14 -21.42
C VAL A 283 4.32 -0.92 -22.30
N THR A 284 3.61 -1.07 -23.41
CA THR A 284 3.36 -0.01 -24.39
C THR A 284 1.93 -0.12 -24.89
N ALA A 285 1.24 1.00 -25.00
CA ALA A 285 -0.04 1.09 -25.70
C ALA A 285 -0.06 2.36 -26.54
N THR A 286 -0.73 2.29 -27.69
CA THR A 286 -0.89 3.40 -28.62
C THR A 286 -2.34 3.48 -29.06
N SER A 287 -3.02 4.57 -28.71
CA SER A 287 -4.32 4.95 -29.30
C SER A 287 -4.09 5.65 -30.63
N ARG A 288 -4.80 5.21 -31.67
CA ARG A 288 -4.80 5.80 -33.03
C ARG A 288 -6.24 5.98 -33.50
N ASP A 289 -6.44 6.98 -34.34
CA ASP A 289 -7.63 7.09 -35.20
C ASP A 289 -7.64 6.01 -36.30
#